data_AF-A0AA42LCX7-F1
#
_entry.id   AF-A0AA42LCX7-F1
#
_cell.length_a   1.000
_cell.length_b   1.000
_cell.length_c   1.000
_cell.angle_alpha   90.00
_cell.angle_beta   90.00
_cell.angle_gamma   90.00
#
_symmetry.space_group_name_H-M   'P 1'
#
loop_
_entity.id
_entity.type
_entity.pdbx_description
1 polymer ?
#
loop_
_entity_poly.entity_id
_entity_poly.type
_entity_poly.pdbx_seq_one_letter_code
_entity_poly.pdbx_strand_id
1 'polypeptide(L)' 'MNYQILADIELNRKISLFQKAVEAYAAERTLKNSMAVAKAKAELAAYAMWGA' A
#
# COMPACT_ATOMS: atom_id res chain seq x y z
N MET A 1 20.11 7.59 -13.81
CA MET A 1 19.21 6.75 -12.98
C MET A 1 17.87 6.69 -13.69
N ASN A 2 17.33 5.50 -13.98
CA ASN A 2 16.15 5.37 -14.82
C ASN A 2 14.89 5.59 -13.97
N TYR A 3 14.16 6.67 -14.23
CA TYR A 3 12.96 7.07 -13.47
C TYR A 3 11.87 5.99 -13.48
N GLN A 4 11.76 5.19 -14.56
CA GLN A 4 10.84 4.06 -14.62
C GLN A 4 11.12 3.03 -13.51
N ILE A 5 12.40 2.68 -13.30
CA ILE A 5 12.79 1.66 -12.32
C ILE A 5 12.43 2.12 -10.90
N LEU A 6 12.62 3.40 -10.61
CA LEU A 6 12.22 3.97 -9.32
C LEU A 6 10.70 3.92 -9.11
N ALA A 7 9.94 4.23 -10.15
CA ALA A 7 8.48 4.20 -10.09
C ALA A 7 7.95 2.77 -9.82
N ASP A 8 8.55 1.76 -10.45
CA ASP A 8 8.21 0.36 -10.26
C ASP A 8 8.58 -0.15 -8.87
N ILE A 9 9.75 0.25 -8.34
CA ILE A 9 10.17 -0.09 -6.97
C ILE A 9 9.17 0.47 -5.95
N GLU A 10 8.77 1.73 -6.10
CA GLU A 10 7.84 2.36 -5.16
C GLU A 10 6.41 1.79 -5.32
N LEU A 11 5.97 1.45 -6.54
CA LEU A 11 4.70 0.75 -6.75
C LEU A 11 4.68 -0.59 -6.00
N ASN A 12 5.72 -1.41 -6.17
CA ASN A 12 5.84 -2.71 -5.52
C ASN A 12 5.90 -2.59 -4.00
N ARG A 13 6.58 -1.56 -3.48
CA ARG A 13 6.61 -1.28 -2.05
C ARG A 13 5.21 -1.00 -1.50
N LYS A 14 4.42 -0.17 -2.18
CA LYS A 14 3.05 0.15 -1.75
C LYS A 14 2.10 -1.05 -1.84
N ILE A 15 2.24 -1.89 -2.86
CA ILE A 15 1.52 -3.17 -2.97
C ILE A 15 1.83 -4.07 -1.77
N SER A 16 3.12 -4.23 -1.43
CA SER A 16 3.55 -5.04 -0.30
C SER A 16 3.00 -4.52 1.04
N LEU A 17 2.97 -3.20 1.23
CA LEU A 17 2.39 -2.58 2.43
C LEU A 17 0.88 -2.84 2.54
N PHE A 18 0.15 -2.74 1.43
CA PHE A 18 -1.27 -3.05 1.40
C PHE A 18 -1.54 -4.53 1.72
N GLN A 19 -0.78 -5.46 1.12
CA GLN A 19 -0.89 -6.89 1.39
C GLN A 19 -0.67 -7.21 2.87
N LYS A 20 0.40 -6.68 3.48
CA LYS A 20 0.69 -6.86 4.91
C LYS A 20 -0.43 -6.31 5.80
N ALA A 21 -1.02 -5.17 5.44
CA ALA A 21 -2.14 -4.62 6.19
C ALA A 21 -3.39 -5.53 6.10
N VAL A 22 -3.67 -6.08 4.92
CA VAL A 22 -4.78 -7.03 4.71
C VAL A 22 -4.55 -8.32 5.49
N GLU A 23 -3.33 -8.87 5.48
CA GLU A 23 -2.96 -10.04 6.28
C GLU A 23 -3.16 -9.79 7.78
N ALA A 24 -2.70 -8.65 8.30
CA ALA A 24 -2.87 -8.28 9.70
C ALA A 24 -4.35 -8.13 10.08
N TYR A 25 -5.17 -7.53 9.21
CA TYR A 25 -6.62 -7.43 9.43
C TYR A 25 -7.33 -8.78 9.34
N ALA A 26 -6.91 -9.65 8.43
CA ALA A 26 -7.45 -11.00 8.30
C ALA A 26 -7.14 -11.85 9.54
N ALA A 27 -5.93 -11.71 10.09
CA ALA A 27 -5.51 -12.36 11.33
C ALA A 27 -6.25 -11.79 12.56
N GLU A 28 -6.42 -10.48 12.64
CA GLU A 28 -7.04 -9.81 13.79
C GLU A 28 -7.89 -8.59 13.37
N ARG A 29 -9.21 -8.71 13.50
CA ARG A 29 -10.17 -7.68 13.05
C ARG A 29 -10.37 -6.58 14.10
N THR A 30 -9.34 -5.76 14.29
CA THR A 30 -9.42 -4.57 15.15
C THR A 30 -9.68 -3.29 14.34
N LEU A 31 -10.15 -2.24 15.02
CA LEU A 31 -10.25 -0.90 14.42
C LEU A 31 -8.90 -0.43 13.88
N LYS A 32 -7.82 -0.67 14.63
CA LYS A 32 -6.44 -0.34 14.23
C LYS A 32 -6.06 -1.01 12.91
N ASN A 33 -6.29 -2.32 12.77
CA ASN A 33 -5.96 -3.04 11.55
C ASN A 33 -6.87 -2.64 10.39
N SER A 34 -8.15 -2.33 10.66
CA SER A 34 -9.07 -1.77 9.66
C SER A 34 -8.58 -0.43 9.11
N MET A 35 -8.13 0.47 9.99
CA MET A 35 -7.56 1.76 9.61
C MET A 35 -6.25 1.61 8.82
N ALA A 36 -5.41 0.63 9.18
CA ALA A 36 -4.18 0.34 8.46
C ALA A 36 -4.45 -0.11 7.02
N VAL A 37 -5.44 -0.98 6.80
CA VAL A 37 -5.88 -1.38 5.45
C VAL A 37 -6.40 -0.18 4.66
N ALA A 38 -7.27 0.63 5.28
CA ALA A 38 -7.83 1.80 4.60
C ALA A 38 -6.75 2.81 4.19
N LYS A 39 -5.78 3.08 5.07
CA LYS A 39 -4.65 3.97 4.79
C LYS A 39 -3.76 3.44 3.67
N ALA A 40 -3.32 2.18 3.75
CA ALA A 40 -2.46 1.58 2.74
C ALA A 40 -3.15 1.49 1.37
N LYS A 41 -4.47 1.23 1.35
CA LYS A 41 -5.29 1.27 0.13
C LYS A 41 -5.30 2.66 -0.49
N ALA A 42 -5.53 3.71 0.31
CA ALA A 42 -5.57 5.09 -0.16
C ALA A 42 -4.21 5.53 -0.73
N GLU A 43 -3.11 5.19 -0.06
CA GLU A 43 -1.75 5.51 -0.51
C GLU A 43 -1.39 4.78 -1.81
N LEU A 44 -1.77 3.51 -1.96
CA LEU A 44 -1.57 2.75 -3.19
C LEU A 44 -2.39 3.33 -4.35
N ALA A 45 -3.67 3.65 -4.11
CA ALA A 45 -4.54 4.24 -5.13
C ALA A 45 -4.08 5.64 -5.56
N ALA A 46 -3.66 6.48 -4.61
CA ALA A 46 -3.12 7.81 -4.91
C ALA A 46 -1.89 7.70 -5.80
N TYR A 47 -0.96 6.82 -5.45
CA TYR A 47 0.25 6.61 -6.25
C TYR A 47 -0.05 6.02 -7.64
N ALA A 48 -0.96 5.05 -7.74
CA ALA A 48 -1.33 4.46 -9.03
C ALA A 48 -2.02 5.47 -9.96
N MET A 49 -2.74 6.46 -9.42
CA MET A 49 -3.44 7.46 -10.22
C MET A 49 -2.62 8.74 -10.50
N TRP A 50 -1.72 9.14 -9.60
CA TRP A 50 -1.05 10.46 -9.66
C TRP A 50 0.48 10.39 -9.59
N GLY A 51 1.08 9.22 -9.30
CA GLY A 51 2.53 9.02 -9.27
C GLY A 51 3.26 9.64 -8.07
N ALA A 52 2.66 10.58 -7.34
CA ALA A 52 3.08 11.10 -6.03
C ALA A 52 1.99 11.98 -5.43
#